data_AF-A0A969G772-F1
#
_entry.id   AF-A0A969G772-F1
#
_cell.length_a   1.000
_cell.length_b   1.000
_cell.length_c   1.000
_cell.angle_alpha   90.00
_cell.angle_beta   90.00
_cell.angle_gamma   90.00
#
_symmetry.space_group_name_H-M   'P 1'
#
loop_
_entity.id
_entity.type
_entity.pdbx_description
1 polymer ?
#
loop_
_entity_poly.entity_id
_entity_poly.type
_entity_poly.pdbx_seq_one_letter_code
_entity_poly.pdbx_strand_id
1 'polypeptide(L)'
;MQIRPGNPQRLYEFGPAAEVFLQNSINNFPLDTAIVHQKIQNSDYDFTSPDAYDKGFPALDYLLFGIGNDDAEIINKLSTNVQIKTYFDKVLEDIKTRVEATATGWETYRATFIANTGTAAGSSLSLIVNSFNQNYEYIKRDKLGIPSGVLTLGFTNPTKVEAYYGKNSTTLALTALEISRQLYKGKDGLGLDDYLQAIGTKKGDKTLDAVIQEQFEIAIQEVYLLGLGNTPLSEIVENEPNRVVNAYNEVTKQLINIKTDMPSVLCVSITYIDNPSDSD
;
A
#
# COMPACT_ATOMS: atom_id res chain seq x y z
N MET A 1 -1.53 22.37 3.05
CA MET A 1 -0.97 21.01 3.26
C MET A 1 -1.27 20.21 2.01
N GLN A 2 -0.27 20.06 1.13
CA GLN A 2 -0.46 19.52 -0.21
C GLN A 2 -0.36 17.98 -0.13
N ILE A 3 -1.51 17.30 0.00
CA ILE A 3 -1.56 15.84 -0.11
C ILE A 3 -1.32 15.53 -1.59
N ARG A 4 -0.07 15.21 -1.94
CA ARG A 4 0.24 14.62 -3.26
C ARG A 4 -0.50 13.28 -3.34
N PRO A 5 -1.17 12.95 -4.46
CA PRO A 5 -1.85 11.68 -4.64
C PRO A 5 -0.80 10.59 -4.88
N GLY A 6 -0.07 10.23 -3.83
CA GLY A 6 0.73 9.04 -3.75
C GLY A 6 0.11 8.16 -2.67
N ASN A 7 -0.37 6.97 -3.05
CA ASN A 7 -1.17 6.10 -2.20
C ASN A 7 -0.35 5.61 -0.99
N PRO A 8 -0.51 6.16 0.24
CA PRO A 8 0.29 5.81 1.41
C PRO A 8 -0.36 4.62 2.13
N GLN A 9 -0.58 3.54 1.38
CA GLN A 9 -1.72 2.61 1.54
C GLN A 9 -2.01 2.15 2.96
N ARG A 10 -1.00 1.94 3.82
CA ARG A 10 -1.21 1.38 5.17
C ARG A 10 -0.26 1.92 6.24
N LEU A 11 0.46 3.01 5.97
CA LEU A 11 1.51 3.52 6.88
C LEU A 11 0.99 4.04 8.21
N TYR A 12 -0.30 4.41 8.27
CA TYR A 12 -0.92 5.03 9.43
C TYR A 12 -2.21 4.31 9.84
N GLU A 13 -2.27 2.98 9.69
CA GLU A 13 -3.44 2.17 10.07
C GLU A 13 -3.52 1.97 11.60
N PHE A 14 -3.51 3.07 12.34
CA PHE A 14 -3.67 3.15 13.79
C PHE A 14 -4.38 4.46 14.18
N GLY A 15 -4.87 4.52 15.42
CA GLY A 15 -5.65 5.65 15.88
C GLY A 15 -6.90 5.87 15.01
N PRO A 16 -7.24 7.12 14.65
CA PRO A 16 -8.46 7.45 13.92
C PRO A 16 -8.66 6.71 12.59
N ALA A 17 -7.58 6.35 11.89
CA ALA A 17 -7.68 5.62 10.62
C ALA A 17 -8.20 4.19 10.82
N ALA A 18 -7.72 3.53 11.89
CA ALA A 18 -8.15 2.17 12.24
C ALA A 18 -9.61 2.13 12.73
N GLU A 19 -10.08 3.18 13.42
CA GLU A 19 -11.46 3.28 13.90
C GLU A 19 -12.50 3.27 12.77
N VAL A 20 -12.12 3.73 11.58
CA VAL A 20 -12.98 3.77 10.40
C VAL A 20 -12.58 2.76 9.32
N PHE A 21 -11.67 1.83 9.65
CA PHE A 21 -11.15 0.83 8.72
C PHE A 21 -10.72 1.46 7.39
N LEU A 22 -9.96 2.55 7.45
CA LEU A 22 -9.69 3.40 6.31
C LEU A 22 -9.08 2.58 5.16
N GLN A 23 -8.01 1.82 5.43
CA GLN A 23 -7.34 1.02 4.42
C GLN A 23 -8.26 -0.02 3.80
N ASN A 24 -8.91 -0.84 4.63
CA ASN A 24 -9.84 -1.89 4.18
C ASN A 24 -10.97 -1.29 3.35
N SER A 25 -11.31 -0.02 3.53
CA SER A 25 -12.40 0.59 2.78
C SER A 25 -11.96 1.26 1.48
N ILE A 26 -10.77 1.88 1.46
CA ILE A 26 -10.31 2.63 0.29
C ILE A 26 -9.50 1.77 -0.68
N ASN A 27 -8.88 0.67 -0.24
CA ASN A 27 -7.99 -0.12 -1.10
C ASN A 27 -8.00 -1.62 -0.76
N ASN A 28 -9.18 -2.21 -0.53
CA ASN A 28 -9.28 -3.67 -0.46
C ASN A 28 -9.13 -4.27 -1.86
N PHE A 29 -8.07 -5.05 -2.04
CA PHE A 29 -7.63 -5.49 -3.36
C PHE A 29 -7.29 -6.99 -3.32
N PRO A 30 -7.63 -7.78 -4.35
CA PRO A 30 -8.22 -7.39 -5.65
C PRO A 30 -9.73 -7.12 -5.60
N LEU A 31 -10.23 -6.26 -6.49
CA LEU A 31 -11.66 -6.04 -6.66
C LEU A 31 -12.39 -7.31 -7.09
N ASP A 32 -13.57 -7.57 -6.51
CA ASP A 32 -14.56 -8.52 -7.02
C ASP A 32 -15.53 -7.79 -7.96
N THR A 33 -15.23 -7.83 -9.26
CA THR A 33 -16.07 -7.18 -10.29
C THR A 33 -17.45 -7.80 -10.42
N ALA A 34 -17.64 -9.07 -10.03
CA ALA A 34 -18.95 -9.71 -10.07
C ALA A 34 -19.87 -9.13 -8.98
N ILE A 35 -19.35 -8.94 -7.77
CA ILE A 35 -20.08 -8.28 -6.68
C ILE A 35 -20.40 -6.82 -7.05
N VAL A 36 -19.44 -6.08 -7.62
CA VAL A 36 -19.69 -4.70 -8.08
C VAL A 36 -20.84 -4.66 -9.09
N HIS A 37 -20.83 -5.54 -10.10
CA HIS A 37 -21.92 -5.61 -11.08
C HIS A 37 -23.26 -5.97 -10.44
N GLN A 38 -23.28 -6.93 -9.53
CA GLN A 38 -24.49 -7.32 -8.82
C GLN A 38 -25.06 -6.15 -8.00
N LYS A 39 -24.20 -5.42 -7.28
CA LYS A 39 -24.60 -4.27 -6.48
C LYS A 39 -25.15 -3.12 -7.34
N ILE A 40 -24.49 -2.81 -8.46
CA ILE A 40 -24.97 -1.82 -9.42
C ILE A 40 -26.37 -2.19 -9.95
N GLN A 41 -26.57 -3.45 -10.37
CA GLN A 41 -27.85 -3.92 -10.89
C GLN A 41 -28.97 -3.82 -9.85
N ASN A 42 -28.67 -4.20 -8.60
CA ASN A 42 -29.62 -4.20 -7.50
C ASN A 42 -29.80 -2.82 -6.84
N SER A 43 -29.04 -1.80 -7.28
CA SER A 43 -28.97 -0.49 -6.62
C SER A 43 -28.62 -0.59 -5.13
N ASP A 44 -27.73 -1.53 -4.81
CA ASP A 44 -27.16 -1.72 -3.48
C ASP A 44 -25.87 -0.88 -3.36
N TYR A 45 -25.87 0.04 -2.40
CA TYR A 45 -24.77 0.97 -2.15
C TYR A 45 -24.29 0.88 -0.70
N ASP A 46 -24.54 -0.26 -0.03
CA ASP A 46 -24.05 -0.49 1.32
C ASP A 46 -22.54 -0.80 1.29
N PHE A 47 -21.75 0.12 1.83
CA PHE A 47 -20.31 0.03 1.97
C PHE A 47 -19.87 -0.09 3.44
N THR A 48 -20.75 -0.50 4.34
CA THR A 48 -20.43 -0.60 5.77
C THR A 48 -19.45 -1.73 6.09
N SER A 49 -19.49 -2.85 5.35
CA SER A 49 -18.57 -3.97 5.56
C SER A 49 -17.14 -3.61 5.15
N PRO A 50 -16.16 -3.60 6.08
CA PRO A 50 -14.78 -3.24 5.75
C PRO A 50 -14.09 -4.32 4.91
N ASP A 51 -14.46 -5.60 5.07
CA ASP A 51 -13.79 -6.71 4.38
C ASP A 51 -14.38 -7.02 3.00
N ALA A 52 -15.33 -6.20 2.52
CA ALA A 52 -15.87 -6.33 1.17
C ALA A 52 -14.87 -5.85 0.10
N TYR A 53 -14.85 -6.54 -1.03
CA TYR A 53 -13.96 -6.25 -2.18
C TYR A 53 -14.73 -5.58 -3.33
N ASP A 54 -15.59 -4.61 -3.01
CA ASP A 54 -16.55 -4.04 -3.97
C ASP A 54 -16.50 -2.50 -4.05
N LYS A 55 -15.56 -1.86 -3.36
CA LYS A 55 -15.51 -0.40 -3.19
C LYS A 55 -14.08 0.14 -3.23
N GLY A 56 -13.92 1.43 -2.95
CA GLY A 56 -12.63 2.10 -2.90
C GLY A 56 -11.99 2.34 -4.27
N PHE A 57 -10.69 2.63 -4.27
CA PHE A 57 -9.90 2.84 -5.48
C PHE A 57 -9.93 1.67 -6.48
N PRO A 58 -9.95 0.39 -6.06
CA PRO A 58 -10.07 -0.72 -7.00
C PRO A 58 -11.39 -0.65 -7.79
N ALA A 59 -12.50 -0.29 -7.14
CA ALA A 59 -13.78 -0.11 -7.81
C ALA A 59 -13.72 1.08 -8.78
N LEU A 60 -13.13 2.21 -8.37
CA LEU A 60 -12.97 3.37 -9.25
C LEU A 60 -12.08 3.06 -10.46
N ASP A 61 -10.99 2.31 -10.28
CA ASP A 61 -10.12 1.86 -11.37
C ASP A 61 -10.92 1.04 -12.41
N TYR A 62 -11.73 0.10 -11.92
CA TYR A 62 -12.61 -0.70 -12.78
C TYR A 62 -13.66 0.15 -13.51
N LEU A 63 -14.37 1.03 -12.80
CA LEU A 63 -15.42 1.85 -13.39
C LEU A 63 -14.88 2.83 -14.44
N LEU A 64 -13.67 3.36 -14.23
CA LEU A 64 -13.06 4.36 -15.11
C LEU A 64 -12.29 3.76 -16.29
N PHE A 65 -11.79 2.53 -16.16
CA PHE A 65 -10.87 1.96 -17.15
C PHE A 65 -11.21 0.52 -17.59
N GLY A 66 -12.11 -0.17 -16.89
CA GLY A 66 -12.35 -1.60 -17.07
C GLY A 66 -13.80 -2.01 -17.37
N ILE A 67 -14.76 -1.10 -17.24
CA ILE A 67 -16.19 -1.44 -17.38
C ILE A 67 -16.65 -1.59 -18.84
N GLY A 68 -15.83 -1.18 -19.81
CA GLY A 68 -16.09 -1.30 -21.25
C GLY A 68 -14.85 -1.77 -22.01
N ASN A 69 -15.02 -2.16 -23.28
CA ASN A 69 -13.92 -2.68 -24.10
C ASN A 69 -13.00 -1.57 -24.63
N ASP A 70 -13.51 -0.35 -24.74
CA ASP A 70 -12.79 0.83 -25.20
C ASP A 70 -13.32 2.10 -24.51
N ASP A 71 -12.60 3.22 -24.71
CA ASP A 71 -12.93 4.51 -24.11
C ASP A 71 -14.34 4.99 -24.49
N ALA A 72 -14.79 4.72 -25.71
CA ALA A 72 -16.10 5.16 -26.17
C ALA A 72 -17.22 4.41 -25.44
N GLU A 73 -17.06 3.10 -25.24
CA GLU A 73 -17.99 2.27 -24.47
C GLU A 73 -17.99 2.66 -22.99
N ILE A 74 -16.81 2.91 -22.39
CA ILE A 74 -16.68 3.36 -21.00
C ILE A 74 -17.40 4.69 -20.80
N ILE A 75 -17.11 5.69 -21.66
CA ILE A 75 -17.76 7.00 -21.61
C ILE A 75 -19.28 6.85 -21.78
N ASN A 76 -19.73 6.02 -22.71
CA ASN A 76 -21.16 5.79 -22.92
C ASN A 76 -21.82 5.19 -21.67
N LYS A 77 -21.23 4.16 -21.07
CA LYS A 77 -21.73 3.53 -19.83
C LYS A 77 -21.79 4.54 -18.68
N LEU A 78 -20.71 5.27 -18.45
CA LEU A 78 -20.64 6.30 -17.41
C LEU A 78 -21.59 7.47 -17.69
N SER A 79 -21.93 7.78 -18.94
CA SER A 79 -22.78 8.92 -19.30
C SER A 79 -24.27 8.60 -19.35
N THR A 80 -24.65 7.35 -19.61
CA THR A 80 -26.04 6.97 -19.86
C THR A 80 -26.65 6.07 -18.78
N ASN A 81 -25.84 5.27 -18.08
CA ASN A 81 -26.34 4.37 -17.05
C ASN A 81 -26.37 5.07 -15.68
N VAL A 82 -27.58 5.39 -15.22
CA VAL A 82 -27.79 6.07 -13.93
C VAL A 82 -27.30 5.24 -12.74
N GLN A 83 -27.41 3.91 -12.78
CA GLN A 83 -26.97 3.05 -11.66
C GLN A 83 -25.45 3.03 -11.53
N ILE A 84 -24.73 3.00 -12.65
CA ILE A 84 -23.25 3.08 -12.67
C ILE A 84 -22.80 4.42 -12.10
N LYS A 85 -23.41 5.54 -12.54
CA LYS A 85 -23.10 6.89 -11.99
C LYS A 85 -23.34 6.96 -10.50
N THR A 86 -24.51 6.51 -10.04
CA THR A 86 -24.85 6.52 -8.60
C THR A 86 -23.86 5.68 -7.81
N TYR A 87 -23.45 4.51 -8.32
CA TYR A 87 -22.45 3.68 -7.65
C TYR A 87 -21.10 4.38 -7.56
N PHE A 88 -20.64 4.99 -8.66
CA PHE A 88 -19.41 5.78 -8.70
C PHE A 88 -19.42 6.92 -7.66
N ASP A 89 -20.51 7.70 -7.62
CA ASP A 89 -20.68 8.80 -6.67
C ASP A 89 -20.70 8.29 -5.22
N LYS A 90 -21.36 7.15 -4.96
CA LYS A 90 -21.40 6.53 -3.63
C LYS A 90 -20.05 6.00 -3.16
N VAL A 91 -19.25 5.44 -4.06
CA VAL A 91 -17.87 5.02 -3.74
C VAL A 91 -17.01 6.25 -3.38
N LEU A 92 -17.13 7.35 -4.14
CA LEU A 92 -16.42 8.60 -3.81
C LEU A 92 -16.88 9.18 -2.46
N GLU A 93 -18.18 9.14 -2.18
CA GLU A 93 -18.74 9.61 -0.90
C GLU A 93 -18.21 8.79 0.28
N ASP A 94 -18.12 7.46 0.17
CA ASP A 94 -17.55 6.60 1.22
C ASP A 94 -16.05 6.89 1.46
N ILE A 95 -15.25 6.98 0.38
CA ILE A 95 -13.82 7.34 0.49
C ILE A 95 -13.67 8.70 1.18
N LYS A 96 -14.42 9.71 0.72
CA LYS A 96 -14.37 11.07 1.27
C LYS A 96 -14.73 11.05 2.76
N THR A 97 -15.83 10.40 3.12
CA THR A 97 -16.33 10.34 4.51
C THR A 97 -15.26 9.75 5.44
N ARG A 98 -14.60 8.65 5.05
CA ARG A 98 -13.58 7.99 5.88
C ARG A 98 -12.29 8.80 5.98
N VAL A 99 -11.86 9.42 4.88
CA VAL A 99 -10.69 10.31 4.87
C VAL A 99 -10.94 11.54 5.77
N GLU A 100 -12.12 12.16 5.67
CA GLU A 100 -12.50 13.31 6.51
C GLU A 100 -12.62 12.92 7.98
N ALA A 101 -13.22 11.77 8.29
CA ALA A 101 -13.30 11.24 9.65
C ALA A 101 -11.91 10.98 10.23
N THR A 102 -11.01 10.38 9.45
CA THR A 102 -9.62 10.15 9.86
C THR A 102 -8.89 11.47 10.12
N ALA A 103 -8.96 12.41 9.17
CA ALA A 103 -8.30 13.70 9.29
C ALA A 103 -8.80 14.48 10.52
N THR A 104 -10.10 14.55 10.73
CA THR A 104 -10.73 15.21 11.88
C THR A 104 -10.36 14.50 13.19
N GLY A 105 -10.39 13.17 13.21
CA GLY A 105 -10.00 12.39 14.39
C GLY A 105 -8.55 12.68 14.80
N TRP A 106 -7.65 12.83 13.83
CA TRP A 106 -6.25 13.17 14.10
C TRP A 106 -6.06 14.54 14.76
N GLU A 107 -6.93 15.53 14.48
CA GLU A 107 -6.87 16.84 15.14
C GLU A 107 -7.01 16.72 16.67
N THR A 108 -7.81 15.75 17.14
CA THR A 108 -8.02 15.49 18.57
C THR A 108 -7.04 14.45 19.14
N TYR A 109 -6.74 13.39 18.39
CA TYR A 109 -5.88 12.28 18.85
C TYR A 109 -4.38 12.64 18.90
N ARG A 110 -3.94 13.65 18.13
CA ARG A 110 -2.52 14.02 18.00
C ARG A 110 -1.82 14.26 19.34
N ALA A 111 -2.47 14.93 20.29
CA ALA A 111 -1.87 15.21 21.59
C ALA A 111 -1.60 13.92 22.39
N THR A 112 -2.56 12.99 22.38
CA THR A 112 -2.43 11.65 22.98
C THR A 112 -1.29 10.86 22.34
N PHE A 113 -1.21 10.88 21.02
CA PHE A 113 -0.14 10.21 20.28
C PHE A 113 1.24 10.78 20.66
N ILE A 114 1.42 12.11 20.69
CA ILE A 114 2.72 12.70 21.01
C ILE A 114 3.15 12.42 22.45
N ALA A 115 2.19 12.40 23.40
CA ALA A 115 2.48 12.16 24.80
C ALA A 115 2.88 10.70 25.11
N ASN A 116 2.62 9.75 24.19
CA ASN A 116 2.83 8.33 24.41
C ASN A 116 4.23 7.85 23.95
N THR A 117 5.26 8.27 24.69
CA THR A 117 6.69 8.17 24.32
C THR A 117 7.36 6.83 24.68
N GLY A 118 6.59 5.77 24.93
CA GLY A 118 7.13 4.45 25.29
C GLY A 118 7.62 3.63 24.08
N THR A 119 8.03 2.39 24.34
CA THR A 119 8.36 1.38 23.31
C THR A 119 7.48 0.12 23.40
N ALA A 120 6.65 0.01 24.44
CA ALA A 120 5.70 -1.07 24.60
C ALA A 120 4.65 -1.09 23.47
N ALA A 121 4.02 -2.24 23.23
CA ALA A 121 2.92 -2.35 22.27
C ALA A 121 1.85 -1.26 22.50
N GLY A 122 1.47 -0.55 21.44
CA GLY A 122 0.52 0.57 21.49
C GLY A 122 1.13 1.92 21.86
N SER A 123 2.42 2.00 22.18
CA SER A 123 3.16 3.28 22.23
C SER A 123 3.34 3.87 20.84
N SER A 124 3.57 5.17 20.74
CA SER A 124 3.61 5.86 19.43
C SER A 124 4.75 5.41 18.53
N LEU A 125 5.94 5.18 19.12
CA LEU A 125 7.05 4.61 18.37
C LEU A 125 6.74 3.17 17.92
N SER A 126 6.14 2.37 18.81
CA SER A 126 5.71 1.01 18.48
C SER A 126 4.69 0.97 17.34
N LEU A 127 3.70 1.88 17.35
CA LEU A 127 2.70 2.01 16.28
C LEU A 127 3.36 2.37 14.94
N ILE A 128 4.26 3.36 14.91
CA ILE A 128 4.98 3.76 13.68
C ILE A 128 5.80 2.59 13.13
N VAL A 129 6.61 1.94 13.98
CA VAL A 129 7.50 0.85 13.55
C VAL A 129 6.67 -0.34 13.04
N ASN A 130 5.59 -0.69 13.73
CA ASN A 130 4.72 -1.80 13.29
C ASN A 130 4.00 -1.49 11.98
N SER A 131 3.37 -0.33 11.85
CA SER A 131 2.66 0.03 10.61
C SER A 131 3.59 0.27 9.43
N PHE A 132 4.80 0.80 9.67
CA PHE A 132 5.83 0.90 8.65
C PHE A 132 6.22 -0.47 8.10
N ASN A 133 6.55 -1.41 8.99
CA ASN A 133 6.93 -2.77 8.62
C ASN A 133 5.80 -3.51 7.92
N GLN A 134 4.61 -3.48 8.50
CA GLN A 134 3.43 -4.14 7.93
C GLN A 134 3.11 -3.58 6.53
N ASN A 135 3.14 -2.26 6.35
CA ASN A 135 2.93 -1.64 5.04
C ASN A 135 4.00 -2.08 4.03
N TYR A 136 5.27 -2.17 4.44
CA TYR A 136 6.34 -2.62 3.56
C TYR A 136 6.16 -4.09 3.14
N GLU A 137 5.67 -4.94 4.03
CA GLU A 137 5.28 -6.31 3.68
C GLU A 137 4.15 -6.35 2.67
N TYR A 138 3.12 -5.52 2.80
CA TYR A 138 2.06 -5.43 1.80
C TYR A 138 2.58 -4.94 0.44
N ILE A 139 3.55 -4.02 0.41
CA ILE A 139 4.21 -3.62 -0.84
C ILE A 139 4.90 -4.81 -1.50
N LYS A 140 5.73 -5.54 -0.73
CA LYS A 140 6.42 -6.76 -1.19
C LYS A 140 5.40 -7.77 -1.72
N ARG A 141 4.41 -8.09 -0.92
CA ARG A 141 3.44 -9.18 -1.12
C ARG A 141 2.48 -8.88 -2.26
N ASP A 142 1.71 -7.80 -2.15
CA ASP A 142 0.54 -7.58 -2.99
C ASP A 142 0.92 -6.95 -4.32
N LYS A 143 1.91 -6.06 -4.35
CA LYS A 143 2.29 -5.33 -5.57
C LYS A 143 3.26 -6.10 -6.46
N LEU A 144 4.04 -7.03 -5.90
CA LEU A 144 5.10 -7.76 -6.62
C LEU A 144 5.00 -9.28 -6.43
N GLY A 145 4.87 -9.77 -5.19
CA GLY A 145 4.94 -11.20 -4.87
C GLY A 145 3.81 -12.04 -5.46
N ILE A 146 2.56 -11.63 -5.25
CA ILE A 146 1.39 -12.31 -5.85
C ILE A 146 1.42 -12.19 -7.39
N PRO A 147 1.58 -10.99 -7.98
CA PRO A 147 1.62 -10.87 -9.44
C PRO A 147 2.71 -11.73 -10.10
N SER A 148 3.93 -11.70 -9.56
CA SER A 148 5.08 -12.44 -10.12
C SER A 148 4.96 -13.96 -10.00
N GLY A 149 4.08 -14.46 -9.15
CA GLY A 149 3.91 -15.89 -8.90
C GLY A 149 4.74 -16.44 -7.75
N VAL A 150 5.63 -15.63 -7.14
CA VAL A 150 6.50 -16.08 -6.04
C VAL A 150 5.69 -16.62 -4.87
N LEU A 151 4.58 -15.97 -4.55
CA LEU A 151 3.69 -16.35 -3.43
C LEU A 151 2.52 -17.25 -3.85
N THR A 152 2.52 -17.68 -5.11
CA THR A 152 1.47 -18.53 -5.69
C THR A 152 2.08 -19.69 -6.46
N LEU A 153 3.10 -20.33 -5.88
CA LEU A 153 3.71 -21.57 -6.40
C LEU A 153 4.21 -21.47 -7.86
N GLY A 154 4.63 -20.28 -8.29
CA GLY A 154 5.10 -20.00 -9.64
C GLY A 154 4.01 -19.69 -10.67
N PHE A 155 2.73 -19.71 -10.29
CA PHE A 155 1.64 -19.27 -11.17
C PHE A 155 1.59 -17.75 -11.19
N THR A 156 1.90 -17.12 -12.33
CA THR A 156 1.82 -15.67 -12.50
C THR A 156 0.37 -15.18 -12.41
N ASN A 157 0.18 -13.97 -11.88
CA ASN A 157 -1.15 -13.35 -11.73
C ASN A 157 -1.18 -11.93 -12.34
N PRO A 158 -1.12 -11.78 -13.67
CA PRO A 158 -1.08 -10.48 -14.34
C PRO A 158 -2.24 -9.54 -13.97
N THR A 159 -3.42 -10.10 -13.73
CA THR A 159 -4.63 -9.34 -13.39
C THR A 159 -4.71 -8.94 -11.91
N LYS A 160 -3.73 -9.37 -11.11
CA LYS A 160 -3.61 -9.06 -9.68
C LYS A 160 -2.57 -7.98 -9.39
N VAL A 161 -2.12 -7.25 -10.40
CA VAL A 161 -1.40 -5.99 -10.19
C VAL A 161 -2.37 -4.90 -9.75
N GLU A 162 -1.99 -4.06 -8.79
CA GLU A 162 -2.81 -2.92 -8.39
C GLU A 162 -3.03 -1.95 -9.56
N ALA A 163 -4.24 -1.37 -9.69
CA ALA A 163 -4.61 -0.51 -10.80
C ALA A 163 -4.40 -1.19 -12.17
N TYR A 164 -4.81 -2.46 -12.25
CA TYR A 164 -4.71 -3.28 -13.47
C TYR A 164 -5.39 -2.60 -14.67
N TYR A 165 -6.58 -2.01 -14.48
CA TYR A 165 -7.33 -1.41 -15.57
C TYR A 165 -6.72 -0.07 -16.00
N GLY A 166 -6.35 0.78 -15.04
CA GLY A 166 -5.70 2.07 -15.29
C GLY A 166 -4.21 1.97 -15.65
N LYS A 167 -3.62 0.77 -15.63
CA LYS A 167 -2.22 0.47 -16.02
C LYS A 167 -1.16 1.29 -15.26
N ASN A 168 -1.45 1.69 -14.03
CA ASN A 168 -0.58 2.55 -13.21
C ASN A 168 0.22 1.79 -12.13
N SER A 169 0.22 0.46 -12.17
CA SER A 169 0.75 -0.40 -11.10
C SER A 169 2.19 -0.10 -10.70
N THR A 170 3.08 0.07 -11.69
CA THR A 170 4.51 0.33 -11.42
C THR A 170 4.70 1.67 -10.72
N THR A 171 4.02 2.72 -11.17
CA THR A 171 4.05 4.04 -10.54
C THR A 171 3.56 3.99 -9.10
N LEU A 172 2.51 3.20 -8.81
CA LEU A 172 2.00 3.01 -7.46
C LEU A 172 2.94 2.19 -6.57
N ALA A 173 3.65 1.21 -7.11
CA ALA A 173 4.67 0.46 -6.38
C ALA A 173 5.88 1.32 -6.03
N LEU A 174 6.39 2.09 -7.00
CA LEU A 174 7.47 3.06 -6.80
C LEU A 174 7.10 4.09 -5.74
N THR A 175 5.92 4.67 -5.86
CA THR A 175 5.44 5.69 -4.92
C THR A 175 5.35 5.11 -3.50
N ALA A 176 4.89 3.87 -3.34
CA ALA A 176 4.79 3.24 -2.04
C ALA A 176 6.16 2.99 -1.38
N LEU A 177 7.16 2.55 -2.16
CA LEU A 177 8.54 2.41 -1.68
C LEU A 177 9.16 3.76 -1.30
N GLU A 178 8.95 4.78 -2.13
CA GLU A 178 9.43 6.14 -1.87
C GLU A 178 8.80 6.73 -0.61
N ILE A 179 7.49 6.59 -0.41
CA ILE A 179 6.84 7.07 0.81
C ILE A 179 7.38 6.30 2.03
N SER A 180 7.65 5.00 1.92
CA SER A 180 8.26 4.21 2.99
C SER A 180 9.66 4.73 3.34
N ARG A 181 10.50 5.02 2.33
CA ARG A 181 11.80 5.67 2.51
C ARG A 181 11.67 7.04 3.17
N GLN A 182 10.70 7.85 2.76
CA GLN A 182 10.46 9.18 3.32
C GLN A 182 9.95 9.13 4.77
N LEU A 183 9.16 8.12 5.15
CA LEU A 183 8.76 7.90 6.54
C LEU A 183 9.99 7.55 7.40
N TYR A 184 10.81 6.61 6.91
CA TYR A 184 12.05 6.23 7.58
C TYR A 184 12.95 7.44 7.85
N LYS A 185 13.04 8.37 6.89
CA LYS A 185 13.83 9.62 6.98
C LYS A 185 13.17 10.79 7.71
N GLY A 186 11.91 10.66 8.16
CA GLY A 186 11.17 11.78 8.77
C GLY A 186 10.86 12.96 7.84
N LYS A 187 11.07 12.82 6.52
CA LYS A 187 11.02 13.89 5.50
C LYS A 187 11.91 15.08 5.86
N ASP A 188 11.29 16.17 6.35
CA ASP A 188 11.94 17.43 6.72
C ASP A 188 12.16 17.53 8.25
N GLY A 189 11.70 16.52 9.01
CA GLY A 189 11.83 16.43 10.45
C GLY A 189 12.64 15.21 10.87
N LEU A 190 12.56 14.87 12.16
CA LEU A 190 13.27 13.71 12.70
C LEU A 190 12.64 12.39 12.23
N GLY A 191 13.46 11.50 11.69
CA GLY A 191 13.10 10.17 11.24
C GLY A 191 13.60 9.06 12.14
N LEU A 192 13.30 7.81 11.75
CA LEU A 192 13.87 6.61 12.37
C LEU A 192 15.37 6.49 12.08
N ASP A 193 15.83 7.03 10.94
CA ASP A 193 17.24 7.15 10.58
C ASP A 193 18.04 7.94 11.61
N ASP A 194 17.53 9.08 12.06
CA ASP A 194 18.21 9.91 13.07
C ASP A 194 18.44 9.13 14.38
N TYR A 195 17.46 8.32 14.81
CA TYR A 195 17.62 7.46 15.99
C TYR A 195 18.68 6.39 15.76
N LEU A 196 18.69 5.73 14.59
CA LEU A 196 19.70 4.72 14.28
C LEU A 196 21.10 5.31 14.14
N GLN A 197 21.24 6.53 13.60
CA GLN A 197 22.51 7.25 13.53
C GLN A 197 23.01 7.62 14.92
N ALA A 198 22.12 8.09 15.81
CA ALA A 198 22.48 8.42 17.19
C ALA A 198 22.96 7.20 17.98
N ILE A 199 22.38 6.02 17.75
CA ILE A 199 22.79 4.77 18.39
C ILE A 199 24.08 4.23 17.76
N GLY A 200 24.23 4.37 16.44
CA GLY A 200 25.43 3.95 15.72
C GLY A 200 25.61 2.43 15.59
N THR A 201 24.52 1.65 15.70
CA THR A 201 24.56 0.19 15.54
C THR A 201 25.15 -0.17 14.19
N LYS A 202 26.08 -1.14 14.18
CA LYS A 202 26.71 -1.65 12.96
C LYS A 202 26.08 -2.96 12.49
N LYS A 203 26.02 -3.14 11.17
CA LYS A 203 25.71 -4.40 10.50
C LYS A 203 26.84 -4.69 9.51
N GLY A 204 27.76 -5.56 9.91
CA GLY A 204 29.05 -5.72 9.22
C GLY A 204 29.89 -4.44 9.33
N ASP A 205 30.39 -3.95 8.20
CA ASP A 205 31.28 -2.79 8.15
C ASP A 205 30.57 -1.43 8.09
N LYS A 206 29.24 -1.42 7.96
CA LYS A 206 28.42 -0.21 7.83
C LYS A 206 27.52 0.00 9.05
N THR A 207 27.02 1.22 9.24
CA THR A 207 25.92 1.47 10.18
C THR A 207 24.64 0.82 9.65
N LEU A 208 23.74 0.41 10.54
CA LEU A 208 22.44 -0.14 10.15
C LEU A 208 21.66 0.87 9.30
N ASP A 209 21.74 2.17 9.64
CA ASP A 209 21.14 3.24 8.85
C ASP A 209 21.66 3.25 7.40
N ALA A 210 22.98 3.21 7.19
CA ALA A 210 23.55 3.18 5.85
C ALA A 210 23.09 1.95 5.05
N VAL A 211 23.03 0.77 5.70
CA VAL A 211 22.50 -0.45 5.06
C VAL A 211 21.04 -0.30 4.66
N ILE A 212 20.20 0.31 5.51
CA ILE A 212 18.79 0.55 5.21
C ILE A 212 18.63 1.52 4.02
N GLN A 213 19.38 2.63 4.02
CA GLN A 213 19.27 3.63 2.95
C GLN A 213 19.73 3.07 1.60
N GLU A 214 20.85 2.35 1.57
CA GLU A 214 21.35 1.71 0.35
C GLU A 214 20.38 0.65 -0.19
N GLN A 215 19.79 -0.18 0.68
CA GLN A 215 18.84 -1.19 0.22
C GLN A 215 17.52 -0.59 -0.28
N PHE A 216 17.08 0.55 0.28
CA PHE A 216 15.98 1.33 -0.29
C PHE A 216 16.29 1.81 -1.72
N GLU A 217 17.50 2.34 -1.95
CA GLU A 217 17.92 2.80 -3.29
C GLU A 217 17.91 1.64 -4.30
N ILE A 218 18.44 0.47 -3.92
CA ILE A 218 18.43 -0.73 -4.78
C ILE A 218 17.00 -1.17 -5.09
N ALA A 219 16.16 -1.32 -4.07
CA ALA A 219 14.77 -1.77 -4.24
C ALA A 219 13.95 -0.81 -5.12
N ILE A 220 14.08 0.50 -4.90
CA ILE A 220 13.40 1.53 -5.71
C ILE A 220 13.89 1.46 -7.17
N GLN A 221 15.20 1.31 -7.38
CA GLN A 221 15.78 1.23 -8.71
C GLN A 221 15.27 0.01 -9.48
N GLU A 222 15.19 -1.18 -8.88
CA GLU A 222 14.67 -2.38 -9.55
C GLU A 222 13.20 -2.23 -9.95
N VAL A 223 12.36 -1.68 -9.07
CA VAL A 223 10.96 -1.42 -9.42
C VAL A 223 10.85 -0.33 -10.50
N TYR A 224 11.76 0.64 -10.51
CA TYR A 224 11.80 1.68 -11.55
C TYR A 224 12.10 1.10 -12.93
N LEU A 225 13.01 0.13 -12.99
CA LEU A 225 13.34 -0.57 -14.23
C LEU A 225 12.15 -1.32 -14.82
N LEU A 226 11.17 -1.76 -14.01
CA LEU A 226 9.93 -2.35 -14.51
C LEU A 226 9.07 -1.31 -15.27
N GLY A 227 9.17 -0.03 -14.95
CA GLY A 227 8.33 1.02 -15.55
C GLY A 227 8.87 1.58 -16.86
N LEU A 228 10.09 1.19 -17.25
CA LEU A 228 10.72 1.71 -18.45
C LEU A 228 9.95 1.29 -19.71
N GLY A 229 9.84 2.22 -20.66
CA GLY A 229 9.13 1.99 -21.93
C GLY A 229 7.61 2.12 -21.84
N ASN A 230 7.06 2.53 -20.69
CA ASN A 230 5.60 2.65 -20.45
C ASN A 230 4.84 1.31 -20.60
N THR A 231 5.52 0.18 -20.49
CA THR A 231 4.89 -1.15 -20.51
C THR A 231 4.12 -1.37 -19.20
N PRO A 232 2.82 -1.70 -19.24
CA PRO A 232 2.05 -2.01 -18.04
C PRO A 232 2.66 -3.18 -17.26
N LEU A 233 2.67 -3.10 -15.92
CA LEU A 233 3.24 -4.16 -15.08
C LEU A 233 2.61 -5.53 -15.35
N SER A 234 1.31 -5.58 -15.65
CA SER A 234 0.62 -6.82 -16.01
C SER A 234 1.22 -7.50 -17.24
N GLU A 235 1.65 -6.73 -18.24
CA GLU A 235 2.30 -7.29 -19.43
C GLU A 235 3.71 -7.80 -19.12
N ILE A 236 4.41 -7.17 -18.19
CA ILE A 236 5.73 -7.62 -17.73
C ILE A 236 5.59 -8.91 -16.91
N VAL A 237 4.56 -8.99 -16.07
CA VAL A 237 4.23 -10.22 -15.33
C VAL A 237 3.97 -11.38 -16.28
N GLU A 238 3.26 -11.14 -17.39
CA GLU A 238 2.94 -12.18 -18.38
C GLU A 238 4.17 -12.58 -19.21
N ASN A 239 4.91 -11.61 -19.74
CA ASN A 239 5.91 -11.85 -20.77
C ASN A 239 7.35 -11.96 -20.24
N GLU A 240 7.63 -11.33 -19.09
CA GLU A 240 8.97 -11.24 -18.50
C GLU A 240 8.96 -11.41 -16.96
N PRO A 241 8.29 -12.43 -16.39
CA PRO A 241 8.02 -12.54 -14.94
C PRO A 241 9.28 -12.48 -14.08
N ASN A 242 10.42 -12.97 -14.59
CA ASN A 242 11.71 -12.93 -13.88
C ASN A 242 12.15 -11.50 -13.53
N ARG A 243 11.78 -10.48 -14.33
CA ARG A 243 12.06 -9.08 -13.99
C ARG A 243 11.33 -8.67 -12.71
N VAL A 244 10.07 -9.08 -12.57
CA VAL A 244 9.24 -8.80 -11.38
C VAL A 244 9.73 -9.59 -10.17
N VAL A 245 10.17 -10.84 -10.36
CA VAL A 245 10.81 -11.65 -9.32
C VAL A 245 12.10 -10.99 -8.80
N ASN A 246 12.94 -10.46 -9.68
CA ASN A 246 14.17 -9.76 -9.27
C ASN A 246 13.85 -8.52 -8.41
N ALA A 247 12.87 -7.71 -8.84
CA ALA A 247 12.42 -6.57 -8.04
C ALA A 247 11.83 -6.99 -6.69
N TYR A 248 11.02 -8.06 -6.66
CA TYR A 248 10.51 -8.65 -5.42
C TYR A 248 11.64 -9.06 -4.47
N ASN A 249 12.70 -9.69 -4.98
CA ASN A 249 13.83 -10.14 -4.18
C ASN A 249 14.58 -8.96 -3.53
N GLU A 250 14.82 -7.88 -4.27
CA GLU A 250 15.48 -6.69 -3.70
C GLU A 250 14.60 -5.96 -2.68
N VAL A 251 13.29 -5.89 -2.92
CA VAL A 251 12.34 -5.38 -1.92
C VAL A 251 12.36 -6.28 -0.66
N THR A 252 12.37 -7.59 -0.82
CA THR A 252 12.35 -8.55 0.31
C THR A 252 13.57 -8.40 1.22
N LYS A 253 14.77 -8.17 0.67
CA LYS A 253 16.00 -7.99 1.47
C LYS A 253 15.91 -6.85 2.47
N GLN A 254 15.10 -5.82 2.20
CA GLN A 254 14.89 -4.72 3.14
C GLN A 254 14.25 -5.18 4.45
N LEU A 255 13.36 -6.19 4.40
CA LEU A 255 12.60 -6.64 5.57
C LEU A 255 13.50 -7.05 6.73
N ILE A 256 14.61 -7.75 6.47
CA ILE A 256 15.56 -8.11 7.53
C ILE A 256 16.03 -6.86 8.27
N ASN A 257 16.33 -5.78 7.54
CA ASN A 257 16.82 -4.55 8.13
C ASN A 257 15.73 -3.82 8.93
N ILE A 258 14.49 -3.77 8.42
CA ILE A 258 13.43 -2.93 9.01
C ILE A 258 12.52 -3.66 10.01
N LYS A 259 12.38 -4.98 9.89
CA LYS A 259 11.50 -5.83 10.71
C LYS A 259 12.25 -6.57 11.81
N THR A 260 13.53 -6.85 11.61
CA THR A 260 14.35 -7.58 12.59
C THR A 260 15.36 -6.66 13.26
N ASP A 261 16.25 -6.03 12.48
CA ASP A 261 17.37 -5.29 13.05
C ASP A 261 16.94 -3.96 13.67
N MET A 262 16.19 -3.14 12.92
CA MET A 262 15.75 -1.82 13.39
C MET A 262 14.85 -1.91 14.65
N PRO A 263 13.81 -2.76 14.74
CA PRO A 263 12.96 -2.81 15.93
C PRO A 263 13.72 -3.31 17.15
N SER A 264 14.68 -4.24 16.97
CA SER A 264 15.59 -4.69 18.02
C SER A 264 16.41 -3.52 18.59
N VAL A 265 16.98 -2.68 17.73
CA VAL A 265 17.74 -1.49 18.12
C VAL A 265 16.85 -0.45 18.83
N LEU A 266 15.61 -0.29 18.37
CA LEU A 266 14.64 0.64 18.95
C LEU A 266 13.93 0.10 20.20
N CYS A 267 14.25 -1.12 20.64
CA CYS A 267 13.57 -1.83 21.73
C CYS A 267 12.04 -1.91 21.54
N VAL A 268 11.60 -2.13 20.30
CA VAL A 268 10.20 -2.27 19.89
C VAL A 268 9.95 -3.69 19.41
N SER A 269 8.89 -4.33 19.93
CA SER A 269 8.43 -5.62 19.43
C SER A 269 7.54 -5.44 18.19
N ILE A 270 7.69 -6.36 17.24
CA ILE A 270 6.72 -6.56 16.15
C ILE A 270 5.48 -7.26 16.71
N THR A 271 4.30 -6.70 16.46
CA THR A 271 3.03 -7.12 17.07
C THR A 271 1.96 -7.51 16.04
N TYR A 272 2.19 -7.25 14.75
CA TYR A 272 1.31 -7.76 13.70
C TYR A 272 1.65 -9.22 13.39
N ILE A 273 0.68 -9.94 12.83
CA ILE A 273 0.84 -11.34 12.44
C ILE A 273 1.19 -11.38 10.95
N ASP A 274 2.27 -12.07 10.62
CA ASP A 274 2.66 -12.31 9.23
C ASP A 274 1.67 -13.21 8.52
N ASN A 275 1.61 -13.08 7.20
CA ASN A 275 0.87 -14.05 6.41
C ASN A 275 1.62 -15.39 6.41
N PRO A 276 1.00 -16.52 6.79
CA PRO A 276 1.68 -17.82 6.83
C PRO A 276 2.24 -18.28 5.47
N SER A 277 1.75 -17.72 4.36
CA SER A 277 2.27 -17.98 3.01
C SER A 277 3.57 -17.25 2.67
N ASP A 278 3.92 -16.25 3.46
CA ASP A 278 5.09 -15.41 3.21
C ASP A 278 6.25 -16.07 3.96
N SER A 279 6.99 -16.94 3.28
CA SER A 279 8.27 -17.42 3.83
C SER A 279 9.29 -16.29 3.74
N ASP A 280 9.72 -15.79 4.90
CA ASP A 280 10.86 -14.86 5.05
C ASP A 280 12.19 -15.49 4.58
#